data_AF-A0AAV9RUZ4-F1
#
_entry.id   AF-A0AAV9RUZ4-F1
#
_cell.length_a   1.000
_cell.length_b   1.000
_cell.length_c   1.000
_cell.angle_alpha   90.00
_cell.angle_beta   90.00
_cell.angle_gamma   90.00
#
_symmetry.space_group_name_H-M   'P 1'
#
loop_
_entity.id
_entity.type
_entity.pdbx_description
1 polymer ?
#
loop_
_entity_poly.entity_id
_entity_poly.type
_entity_poly.pdbx_seq_one_letter_code
_entity_poly.pdbx_strand_id
1 'polypeptide(L)'
;MCSSQGSVLSFTVDFGSGFTCSDVASKTVLWRYKFSQLKGSSDDGKTRVKLLFKNAESNQIETKELEFANLTAVLHCIHSFIAAKVASMDPHFMCSQSFPGHYMNT
;
A
#
# COMPACT_ATOMS: atom_id res chain seq x y z
N MET A 1 -1.32 -8.24 11.68
CA MET A 1 -0.40 -9.40 11.56
C MET A 1 -0.93 -10.32 10.48
N CYS A 2 -0.03 -10.91 9.70
CA CYS A 2 -0.35 -11.84 8.62
C CYS A 2 0.61 -13.01 8.66
N SER A 3 0.39 -14.03 7.83
CA SER A 3 1.34 -15.11 7.65
C SER A 3 1.67 -15.34 6.19
N SER A 4 2.85 -15.93 5.94
CA SER A 4 3.20 -16.47 4.62
C SER A 4 4.04 -17.72 4.85
N GLN A 5 3.67 -18.83 4.21
CA GLN A 5 4.37 -20.12 4.34
C GLN A 5 4.61 -20.54 5.81
N GLY A 6 3.63 -20.30 6.68
CA GLY A 6 3.70 -20.64 8.11
C GLY A 6 4.47 -19.66 9.01
N SER A 7 5.13 -18.64 8.44
CA SER A 7 5.83 -17.60 9.24
C SER A 7 4.90 -16.44 9.57
N VAL A 8 4.97 -15.92 10.80
CA VAL A 8 4.17 -14.76 11.26
C VAL A 8 4.88 -13.46 10.90
N LEU A 9 4.21 -12.64 10.10
CA LEU A 9 4.73 -11.42 9.51
C LEU A 9 3.91 -10.19 9.92
N SER A 10 4.56 -9.04 9.85
CA SER A 10 3.94 -7.73 9.97
C SER A 10 3.86 -7.07 8.62
N PHE A 11 2.64 -6.84 8.16
CA PHE A 11 2.32 -6.10 6.94
C PHE A 11 1.82 -4.72 7.30
N THR A 12 2.42 -3.70 6.68
CA THR A 12 2.12 -2.29 6.90
C THR A 12 1.98 -1.56 5.57
N VAL A 13 1.08 -0.57 5.54
CA VAL A 13 0.83 0.27 4.38
C VAL A 13 0.86 1.72 4.85
N ASP A 14 1.74 2.54 4.27
CA ASP A 14 1.86 3.96 4.57
C ASP A 14 2.19 4.79 3.32
N PHE A 15 1.89 6.09 3.34
CA PHE A 15 2.05 6.96 2.17
C PHE A 15 3.51 7.21 1.72
N GLY A 16 4.47 7.09 2.64
CA GLY A 16 5.89 7.30 2.37
C GLY A 16 6.56 6.05 1.82
N SER A 17 6.38 4.92 2.50
CA SER A 17 7.08 3.67 2.19
C SER A 17 6.29 2.74 1.27
N GLY A 18 4.98 2.96 1.12
CA GLY A 18 4.08 2.08 0.40
C GLY A 18 3.77 0.81 1.19
N PHE A 19 3.93 -0.34 0.55
CA PHE A 19 3.67 -1.67 1.10
C PHE A 19 4.96 -2.24 1.69
N THR A 20 4.96 -2.56 2.98
CA THR A 20 6.12 -3.16 3.66
C THR A 20 5.70 -4.44 4.37
N CYS A 21 6.47 -5.50 4.18
CA CYS A 21 6.36 -6.72 4.97
C CYS A 21 7.65 -6.98 5.72
N SER A 22 7.51 -7.33 6.98
CA SER A 22 8.62 -7.58 7.90
C SER A 22 8.38 -8.82 8.72
N ASP A 23 9.45 -9.51 9.07
CA ASP A 23 9.40 -10.62 10.02
C ASP A 23 9.22 -10.08 11.44
N VAL A 24 8.26 -10.62 12.19
CA VAL A 24 7.92 -10.09 13.52
C VAL A 24 9.00 -10.41 14.54
N ALA A 25 9.65 -11.58 14.41
CA ALA A 25 10.64 -12.04 15.37
C ALA A 25 11.95 -11.25 15.28
N SER A 26 12.48 -11.11 14.06
CA SER A 26 13.74 -10.43 13.78
C SER A 26 13.59 -8.92 13.52
N LYS A 27 12.36 -8.43 13.33
CA LYS A 27 12.05 -7.06 12.89
C LYS A 27 12.70 -6.68 11.55
N THR A 28 13.11 -7.67 10.76
CA THR A 28 13.75 -7.46 9.47
C THR A 28 12.71 -7.21 8.39
N VAL A 29 12.94 -6.20 7.54
CA VAL A 29 12.10 -5.96 6.37
C VAL A 29 12.41 -7.03 5.31
N LEU A 30 11.40 -7.84 4.97
CA LEU A 30 11.53 -8.87 3.94
C LEU A 30 11.41 -8.29 2.53
N TRP A 31 10.49 -7.34 2.37
CA TRP A 31 10.32 -6.61 1.11
C TRP A 31 9.55 -5.31 1.33
N ARG A 32 9.76 -4.37 0.42
CA ARG A 32 9.08 -3.08 0.37
C ARG A 32 8.82 -2.65 -1.07
N TYR A 33 7.61 -2.20 -1.36
CA TYR A 33 7.20 -1.72 -2.67
C TYR A 33 6.41 -0.42 -2.58
N LYS A 34 6.68 0.53 -3.48
CA LYS A 34 5.88 1.76 -3.61
C LYS A 34 4.52 1.46 -4.24
N PHE A 35 3.55 2.36 -4.03
CA PHE A 35 2.23 2.27 -4.68
C PHE A 35 2.31 2.16 -6.21
N SER A 36 3.23 2.90 -6.86
CA SER A 36 3.41 2.86 -8.32
C SER A 36 3.91 1.51 -8.86
N GLN A 37 4.50 0.70 -7.99
CA GLN A 37 4.98 -0.63 -8.33
C GLN A 37 3.87 -1.67 -8.26
N LEU A 38 2.76 -1.42 -7.55
CA LEU A 38 1.62 -2.33 -7.55
C LEU A 38 0.95 -2.34 -8.93
N LYS A 39 0.80 -3.53 -9.53
CA LYS A 39 0.16 -3.76 -10.84
C LYS A 39 -1.19 -4.47 -10.73
N GLY A 40 -1.41 -5.16 -9.63
CA GLY A 40 -2.68 -5.81 -9.36
C GLY A 40 -2.75 -6.32 -7.93
N SER A 41 -3.97 -6.38 -7.42
CA SER A 41 -4.29 -7.01 -6.14
C SER A 41 -5.52 -7.89 -6.34
N SER A 42 -5.51 -9.08 -5.77
CA SER A 42 -6.67 -9.98 -5.75
C SER A 42 -6.71 -10.73 -4.42
N ASP A 43 -7.84 -11.36 -4.13
CA ASP A 43 -8.02 -12.22 -2.97
C ASP A 43 -8.78 -13.49 -3.34
N ASP A 44 -8.79 -14.48 -2.44
CA ASP A 44 -9.48 -15.74 -2.61
C ASP A 44 -10.87 -15.78 -1.95
N GLY A 45 -11.34 -14.65 -1.39
CA GLY A 45 -12.58 -14.54 -0.62
C GLY A 45 -12.57 -15.26 0.73
N LYS A 46 -11.44 -15.81 1.17
CA LYS A 46 -11.31 -16.57 2.42
C LYS A 46 -10.34 -15.91 3.38
N THR A 47 -9.04 -16.01 3.08
CA THR A 47 -7.98 -15.51 3.98
C THR A 47 -6.78 -14.94 3.22
N ARG A 48 -6.67 -15.17 1.91
CA ARG A 48 -5.43 -14.90 1.15
C ARG A 48 -5.58 -13.67 0.28
N VAL A 49 -4.59 -12.79 0.37
CA VAL A 49 -4.39 -11.69 -0.57
C VAL A 49 -3.17 -11.98 -1.43
N LYS A 50 -3.30 -11.71 -2.72
CA LYS A 50 -2.22 -11.74 -3.71
C LYS A 50 -1.95 -10.33 -4.22
N LEU A 51 -0.71 -9.89 -4.09
CA LEU A 51 -0.24 -8.60 -4.58
C LEU A 51 0.80 -8.82 -5.68
N LEU A 52 0.61 -8.14 -6.81
CA LEU A 52 1.51 -8.18 -7.96
C LEU A 52 2.29 -6.88 -8.01
N PHE A 53 3.61 -6.96 -7.83
CA PHE A 53 4.49 -5.81 -7.86
C PHE A 53 5.45 -5.88 -9.05
N LYS A 54 5.62 -4.78 -9.78
CA LYS A 54 6.69 -4.63 -10.74
C LYS A 54 7.97 -4.20 -10.02
N ASN A 55 8.97 -5.07 -10.04
CA ASN A 55 10.29 -4.76 -9.51
C ASN A 55 10.94 -3.64 -10.34
N ALA A 56 11.51 -2.63 -9.67
CA ALA A 56 12.08 -1.46 -10.35
C ALA A 56 13.40 -1.77 -11.07
N GLU A 57 14.17 -2.74 -10.58
CA GLU A 57 15.45 -3.15 -11.12
C GLU A 57 15.27 -4.18 -12.24
N SER A 58 14.59 -5.30 -11.95
CA SER A 58 14.46 -6.40 -12.91
C SER A 58 13.32 -6.21 -13.93
N ASN A 59 12.43 -5.23 -13.72
CA ASN A 59 11.19 -5.04 -14.47
C ASN A 59 10.22 -6.24 -14.45
N GLN A 60 10.50 -7.28 -13.67
CA GLN A 60 9.66 -8.47 -13.54
C GLN A 60 8.48 -8.24 -12.61
N ILE A 61 7.42 -9.03 -12.78
CA ILE A 61 6.29 -9.07 -11.87
C ILE A 61 6.56 -10.08 -10.76
N GLU A 62 6.65 -9.60 -9.53
CA GLU A 62 6.75 -10.41 -8.33
C GLU A 62 5.38 -10.57 -7.68
N THR A 63 5.02 -11.81 -7.38
CA THR A 63 3.79 -12.13 -6.66
C THR A 63 4.10 -12.31 -5.17
N LYS A 64 3.40 -11.57 -4.30
CA LYS A 64 3.47 -11.74 -2.84
C LYS A 64 2.11 -12.19 -2.32
N GLU A 65 2.07 -13.36 -1.70
CA GLU A 65 0.86 -13.92 -1.09
C GLU A 65 0.95 -13.82 0.44
N LEU A 66 -0.10 -13.28 1.05
CA LEU A 66 -0.22 -13.10 2.49
C LEU A 66 -1.58 -13.64 2.97
N GLU A 67 -1.56 -14.30 4.13
CA GLU A 67 -2.72 -14.82 4.83
C GLU A 67 -3.09 -13.93 6.00
N PHE A 68 -4.38 -13.64 6.16
CA PHE A 68 -4.91 -12.81 7.22
C PHE A 68 -6.09 -13.51 7.91
N ALA A 69 -6.17 -13.37 9.23
CA ALA A 69 -7.30 -13.89 10.01
C ALA A 69 -8.60 -13.10 9.76
N ASN A 70 -8.48 -11.80 9.49
CA ASN A 70 -9.60 -10.94 9.10
C ASN A 70 -9.31 -10.29 7.76
N LEU A 71 -9.56 -11.05 6.69
CA LEU A 71 -9.32 -10.63 5.32
C LEU A 71 -10.11 -9.36 4.95
N THR A 72 -11.39 -9.31 5.31
CA THR A 72 -12.29 -8.21 4.96
C THR A 72 -11.77 -6.86 5.47
N ALA A 73 -11.39 -6.78 6.75
CA ALA A 73 -10.84 -5.54 7.31
C ALA A 73 -9.56 -5.09 6.58
N VAL A 74 -8.68 -6.04 6.24
CA VAL A 74 -7.42 -5.75 5.54
C VAL A 74 -7.68 -5.25 4.12
N LEU A 75 -8.60 -5.90 3.39
CA LEU A 75 -8.99 -5.47 2.05
C LEU A 75 -9.58 -4.05 2.07
N HIS A 76 -10.45 -3.74 3.04
CA HIS A 76 -10.96 -2.38 3.21
C HIS A 76 -9.84 -1.37 3.43
N CYS A 77 -8.87 -1.68 4.31
CA CYS A 77 -7.72 -0.81 4.53
C CYS A 77 -6.90 -0.59 3.25
N ILE A 78 -6.55 -1.67 2.53
CA ILE A 78 -5.78 -1.58 1.29
C ILE A 78 -6.52 -0.73 0.26
N HIS A 79 -7.81 -0.98 0.04
CA HIS A 79 -8.63 -0.20 -0.89
C HIS A 79 -8.72 1.27 -0.51
N SER A 80 -8.95 1.59 0.78
CA SER A 80 -8.99 2.97 1.26
C SER A 80 -7.66 3.70 1.04
N PHE A 81 -6.52 3.05 1.32
CA PHE A 81 -5.20 3.65 1.08
C PHE A 81 -4.92 3.87 -0.40
N ILE A 82 -5.29 2.92 -1.26
CA ILE A 82 -5.13 3.07 -2.71
C ILE A 82 -6.02 4.20 -3.23
N ALA A 83 -7.29 4.22 -2.85
CA ALA A 83 -8.22 5.28 -3.24
C ALA A 83 -7.74 6.66 -2.78
N ALA A 84 -7.29 6.79 -1.53
CA ALA A 84 -6.71 8.02 -1.02
C ALA A 84 -5.43 8.41 -1.76
N LYS A 85 -4.57 7.44 -2.13
CA LYS A 85 -3.39 7.71 -2.95
C LYS A 85 -3.76 8.21 -4.34
N VAL A 86 -4.74 7.59 -5.00
CA VAL A 86 -5.24 8.03 -6.31
C VAL A 86 -5.81 9.45 -6.22
N ALA A 87 -6.64 9.74 -5.21
CA ALA A 87 -7.18 11.08 -4.98
C ALA A 87 -6.09 12.13 -4.74
N SER A 88 -5.00 11.78 -4.04
CA SER A 88 -3.86 12.68 -3.82
C SER A 88 -3.06 13.02 -5.07
N MET A 89 -3.20 12.21 -6.13
CA MET A 89 -2.53 12.40 -7.43
C MET A 89 -3.46 13.05 -8.47
N ASP A 90 -4.70 13.38 -8.08
CA ASP A 90 -5.67 14.07 -8.94
C ASP A 90 -5.26 15.55 -9.13
N PRO A 91 -5.08 16.01 -10.38
CA PRO A 91 -4.67 17.39 -10.66
C PRO A 91 -5.64 18.46 -10.15
N HIS A 92 -6.94 18.15 -10.02
CA HIS A 92 -7.93 19.06 -9.45
C HIS A 92 -7.82 19.15 -7.91
N PHE A 93 -7.35 18.10 -7.23
CA PHE A 93 -7.03 18.17 -5.80
C PHE A 93 -5.75 18.95 -5.50
N MET A 94 -4.76 18.92 -6.39
CA MET A 94 -3.51 19.68 -6.23
C MET A 94 -3.67 21.21 -6.35
N CYS A 95 -4.84 21.70 -6.79
CA CYS A 95 -5.12 23.14 -6.90
C CYS A 95 -5.58 23.79 -5.57
N SER A 96 -5.62 23.03 -4.47
CA SER A 96 -6.08 23.51 -3.16
C SER A 96 -5.02 24.24 -2.31
N GLN A 97 -3.80 24.45 -2.83
CA GLN A 97 -2.77 25.28 -2.17
C GLN A 97 -2.48 26.62 -2.87
N SER A 98 -3.43 27.15 -3.63
CA SER A 98 -3.46 28.58 -3.90
C SER A 98 -4.22 29.27 -2.77
N PHE A 99 -3.56 29.50 -1.63
CA PHE A 99 -4.09 30.45 -0.65
C PHE A 99 -4.27 31.80 -1.37
N PRO A 100 -5.48 32.40 -1.40
CA PRO A 100 -5.62 33.79 -1.79
C PRO A 100 -5.13 34.64 -0.61
N GLY A 101 -3.81 34.65 -0.42
CA GLY A 101 -3.13 35.56 0.46
C GLY A 101 -2.96 36.90 -0.24
N HIS A 102 -3.99 37.73 -0.23
CA HIS A 102 -3.78 39.17 -0.16
C HIS A 102 -4.95 39.85 0.57
N TYR A 103 -4.80 39.97 1.89
CA TYR A 103 -5.50 40.98 2.67
C TYR A 103 -4.91 42.36 2.34
N MET A 104 -5.79 43.23 1.83
CA MET A 104 -5.94 44.69 1.97
C MET A 104 -4.71 45.62 1.84
N ASN A 105 -4.87 46.67 1.01
CA ASN A 105 -4.84 48.03 1.56
C ASN A 105 -5.61 49.04 0.68
N THR A 106 -6.19 50.02 1.39
CA THR A 106 -6.92 51.24 0.99
C THR A 106 -6.49 51.94 -0.28
#